data_AF-A0A7C7HF47-F1
#
_entry.id   AF-A0A7C7HF47-F1
#
_cell.length_a   1.000
_cell.length_b   1.000
_cell.length_c   1.000
_cell.angle_alpha   90.00
_cell.angle_beta   90.00
_cell.angle_gamma   90.00
#
_symmetry.space_group_name_H-M   'P 1'
#
loop_
_entity.id
_entity.type
_entity.pdbx_description
1 polymer ?
#
loop_
_entity_poly.entity_id
_entity_poly.type
_entity_poly.pdbx_seq_one_letter_code
_entity_poly.pdbx_strand_id
1 'polypeptide(L)'
;MRKSYLFISLLPILSFMFTGCLDFGKNEGTTSPTPDQVNRCRSEMYLNPLMRITPLGFKLEGSGIDDAIWFKFKSGISDVQKIFDVKVVDTSKFKTGFTFIHEMKELKWWDVKNKELLGGQIELPNVGFMNVGIEKNDDGYIVYIMWHEV
;
A
#
# COMPACT_ATOMS: atom_id res chain seq x y z
N MET A 1 18.20 -59.66 -49.00
CA MET A 1 17.29 -59.00 -48.04
C MET A 1 18.10 -58.10 -47.11
N ARG A 2 18.03 -56.77 -47.30
CA ARG A 2 18.70 -55.77 -46.45
C ARG A 2 17.81 -55.48 -45.23
N LYS A 3 18.34 -55.67 -44.01
CA LYS A 3 17.68 -55.22 -42.77
C LYS A 3 18.07 -53.77 -42.52
N SER A 4 17.11 -52.87 -42.57
CA SER A 4 17.28 -51.46 -42.26
C SER A 4 17.21 -51.26 -40.73
N TYR A 5 18.20 -50.58 -40.18
CA TYR A 5 18.17 -50.09 -38.80
C TYR A 5 17.29 -48.85 -38.73
N LEU A 6 16.34 -48.82 -37.79
CA LEU A 6 15.58 -47.62 -37.44
C LEU A 6 15.80 -47.33 -35.95
N PHE A 7 16.74 -46.43 -35.68
CA PHE A 7 16.90 -45.78 -34.39
C PHE A 7 15.75 -44.78 -34.23
N ILE A 8 14.75 -45.08 -33.41
CA ILE A 8 13.80 -44.06 -32.92
C ILE A 8 14.18 -43.78 -31.48
N SER A 9 14.96 -42.73 -31.30
CA SER A 9 15.21 -42.09 -30.01
C SER A 9 13.91 -41.43 -29.54
N LEU A 10 13.11 -42.12 -28.72
CA LEU A 10 12.02 -41.47 -27.98
C LEU A 10 12.65 -40.59 -26.89
N LEU A 11 12.69 -39.28 -27.15
CA LEU A 11 12.97 -38.28 -26.13
C LEU A 11 11.94 -38.41 -24.98
N PRO A 12 12.36 -38.40 -23.70
CA PRO A 12 11.44 -38.35 -22.59
C PRO A 12 10.71 -36.99 -22.62
N ILE A 13 9.38 -37.05 -22.59
CA ILE A 13 8.51 -35.89 -22.36
C ILE A 13 8.79 -35.44 -20.92
N LEU A 14 9.73 -34.51 -20.76
CA LEU A 14 9.99 -33.81 -19.52
C LEU A 14 8.85 -32.81 -19.32
N SER A 15 7.75 -33.28 -18.73
CA SER A 15 6.65 -32.43 -18.27
C SER A 15 7.22 -31.39 -17.30
N PHE A 16 7.30 -30.15 -17.75
CA PHE A 16 7.55 -28.97 -16.93
C PHE A 16 6.39 -28.80 -15.94
N MET A 17 6.40 -29.56 -14.85
CA MET A 17 5.58 -29.33 -13.67
C MET A 17 6.23 -28.22 -12.82
N PHE A 18 6.30 -27.00 -13.36
CA PHE A 18 6.50 -25.82 -12.52
C PHE A 18 5.14 -25.28 -12.10
N THR A 19 4.38 -26.07 -11.35
CA THR A 19 3.30 -25.53 -10.50
C THR A 19 3.96 -25.04 -9.21
N GLY A 20 4.84 -24.05 -9.31
CA GLY A 20 5.12 -23.18 -8.17
C GLY A 20 3.80 -22.50 -7.87
N CYS A 21 3.14 -22.88 -6.77
CA CYS A 21 1.97 -22.17 -6.30
C CYS A 21 2.42 -20.73 -6.08
N LEU A 22 1.94 -19.80 -6.90
CA LEU A 22 2.19 -18.37 -6.70
C LEU A 22 1.64 -18.02 -5.32
N ASP A 23 2.54 -17.72 -4.38
CA ASP A 23 2.18 -17.30 -3.02
C ASP A 23 2.00 -15.79 -3.05
N PHE A 24 0.77 -15.36 -3.32
CA PHE A 24 0.38 -13.96 -3.34
C PHE A 24 0.24 -13.41 -1.91
N GLY A 25 1.14 -13.70 -0.97
CA GLY A 25 1.07 -13.15 0.39
C GLY A 25 -0.26 -13.38 1.14
N LYS A 26 -0.53 -12.54 2.16
CA LYS A 26 -1.73 -12.64 3.01
C LYS A 26 -2.37 -11.29 3.26
N ASN A 27 -3.69 -11.30 3.40
CA ASN A 27 -4.43 -10.14 3.87
C ASN A 27 -4.32 -10.01 5.39
N GLU A 28 -4.11 -8.79 5.87
CA GLU A 28 -3.95 -8.49 7.29
C GLU A 28 -4.72 -7.22 7.65
N GLY A 29 -5.21 -7.11 8.89
CA GLY A 29 -5.88 -5.90 9.35
C GLY A 29 -5.92 -5.78 10.86
N THR A 30 -5.69 -4.58 11.39
CA THR A 30 -5.65 -4.31 12.84
C THR A 30 -5.86 -2.82 13.15
N THR A 31 -6.37 -2.52 14.34
CA THR A 31 -6.41 -1.16 14.92
C THR A 31 -5.22 -0.87 15.83
N SER A 32 -4.30 -1.82 15.98
CA SER A 32 -3.08 -1.68 16.78
C SER A 32 -1.89 -2.25 16.00
N PRO A 33 -1.45 -1.55 14.93
CA PRO A 33 -0.37 -2.01 14.07
C PRO A 33 0.93 -2.23 14.83
N THR A 34 1.67 -3.27 14.46
CA THR A 34 2.99 -3.56 15.03
C THR A 34 4.04 -2.55 14.55
N PRO A 35 5.19 -2.42 15.23
CA PRO A 35 6.30 -1.61 14.74
C PRO A 35 6.72 -1.94 13.30
N ASP A 36 6.72 -3.22 12.93
CA ASP A 36 7.09 -3.66 11.58
C ASP A 36 6.05 -3.22 10.54
N GLN A 37 4.75 -3.31 10.84
CA GLN A 37 3.69 -2.79 9.96
C GLN A 37 3.78 -1.27 9.79
N VAL A 38 4.09 -0.54 10.87
CA VAL A 38 4.33 0.91 10.80
C VAL A 38 5.58 1.24 9.98
N ASN A 39 6.66 0.47 10.13
CA ASN A 39 7.89 0.67 9.37
C ASN A 39 7.69 0.38 7.88
N ARG A 40 6.89 -0.64 7.54
CA ARG A 40 6.47 -0.89 6.16
C ARG A 40 5.71 0.31 5.59
N CYS A 41 4.68 0.79 6.30
CA CYS A 41 3.92 1.97 5.85
C CYS A 41 4.83 3.20 5.69
N ARG A 42 5.78 3.40 6.60
CA ARG A 42 6.75 4.50 6.53
C ARG A 42 7.60 4.43 5.26
N SER A 43 8.02 3.23 4.86
CA SER A 43 8.79 3.00 3.64
C SER A 43 7.93 3.23 2.40
N GLU A 44 6.82 2.49 2.26
CA GLU A 44 5.99 2.52 1.05
C GLU A 44 5.31 3.87 0.80
N MET A 45 4.92 4.55 1.88
CA MET A 45 4.19 5.84 1.82
C MET A 45 5.13 7.05 1.95
N TYR A 46 6.44 6.83 1.95
CA TYR A 46 7.47 7.87 2.08
C TYR A 46 7.21 8.82 3.26
N LEU A 47 6.89 8.27 4.43
CA LEU A 47 6.65 9.08 5.63
C LEU A 47 7.98 9.53 6.25
N ASN A 48 8.04 10.77 6.74
CA ASN A 48 9.24 11.33 7.35
C ASN A 48 9.75 10.42 8.49
N PRO A 49 10.95 9.82 8.39
CA PRO A 49 11.41 8.78 9.30
C PRO A 49 11.56 9.24 10.76
N LEU A 50 11.73 10.55 10.97
CA LEU A 50 11.90 11.14 12.30
C LEU A 50 10.56 11.53 12.95
N MET A 51 9.46 11.48 12.20
CA MET A 51 8.14 11.80 12.73
C MET A 51 7.66 10.70 13.67
N ARG A 52 7.21 11.10 14.86
CA ARG A 52 6.44 10.25 15.75
C ARG A 52 5.06 9.96 15.12
N ILE A 53 4.76 8.67 14.98
CA ILE A 53 3.47 8.16 14.49
C ILE A 53 2.76 7.49 15.66
N THR A 54 1.48 7.86 15.88
CA THR A 54 0.60 7.08 16.75
C THR A 54 -0.40 6.34 15.84
N PRO A 55 -0.20 5.03 15.60
CA PRO A 55 -1.00 4.32 14.62
C PRO A 55 -2.41 4.07 15.15
N LEU A 56 -3.40 4.20 14.26
CA LEU A 56 -4.83 4.06 14.59
C LEU A 56 -5.50 2.92 13.81
N GLY A 57 -4.91 2.52 12.68
CA GLY A 57 -5.34 1.36 11.93
C GLY A 57 -4.45 1.04 10.75
N PHE A 58 -4.41 -0.23 10.38
CA PHE A 58 -3.68 -0.79 9.26
C PHE A 58 -4.53 -1.87 8.61
N LYS A 59 -4.52 -1.92 7.28
CA LYS A 59 -4.97 -3.07 6.51
C LYS A 59 -4.04 -3.26 5.32
N LEU A 60 -3.64 -4.49 5.08
CA LEU A 60 -2.97 -4.95 3.87
C LEU A 60 -3.92 -5.87 3.10
N GLU A 61 -4.14 -5.56 1.83
CA GLU A 61 -4.64 -6.50 0.84
C GLU A 61 -3.44 -6.94 0.02
N GLY A 62 -2.85 -8.07 0.41
CA GLY A 62 -1.67 -8.61 -0.24
C GLY A 62 -1.95 -9.86 -1.06
N SER A 63 -3.15 -10.45 -0.92
CA SER A 63 -3.56 -11.74 -1.55
C SER A 63 -3.61 -11.73 -3.09
N GLY A 64 -3.18 -10.65 -3.74
CA GLY A 64 -3.29 -10.38 -5.17
C GLY A 64 -1.95 -10.26 -5.87
N ILE A 65 -1.98 -9.86 -7.14
CA ILE A 65 -0.75 -9.53 -7.88
C ILE A 65 -0.15 -8.22 -7.36
N ASP A 66 -1.02 -7.27 -7.04
CA ASP A 66 -0.68 -5.94 -6.53
C ASP A 66 -1.10 -5.82 -5.06
N ASP A 67 -0.23 -5.20 -4.26
CA ASP A 67 -0.54 -4.93 -2.85
C ASP A 67 -1.27 -3.59 -2.69
N ALA A 68 -2.20 -3.54 -1.73
CA ALA A 68 -2.81 -2.29 -1.28
C ALA A 68 -2.77 -2.17 0.25
N ILE A 69 -2.45 -0.97 0.75
CA ILE A 69 -2.34 -0.67 2.17
C ILE A 69 -3.22 0.52 2.53
N TRP A 70 -4.08 0.34 3.53
CA TRP A 70 -4.78 1.42 4.22
C TRP A 70 -4.11 1.66 5.56
N PHE A 71 -3.68 2.89 5.79
CA PHE A 71 -3.03 3.28 7.04
C PHE A 71 -3.64 4.57 7.58
N LYS A 72 -4.07 4.52 8.84
CA LYS A 72 -4.57 5.69 9.57
C LYS A 72 -3.70 5.91 10.78
N PHE A 73 -3.28 7.15 11.00
CA PHE A 73 -2.47 7.50 12.15
C PHE A 73 -2.65 8.96 12.58
N LYS A 74 -2.31 9.24 13.84
CA LYS A 74 -2.13 10.61 14.33
C LYS A 74 -0.66 11.01 14.16
N SER A 75 -0.45 12.15 13.48
CA SER A 75 0.87 12.74 13.28
C SER A 75 1.33 13.47 14.54
N GLY A 76 2.61 13.28 14.91
CA GLY A 76 3.27 14.11 15.93
C GLY A 76 3.70 15.49 15.42
N ILE A 77 3.41 15.83 14.16
CA ILE A 77 3.80 17.08 13.50
C ILE A 77 2.56 17.78 12.93
N SER A 78 2.48 19.09 13.14
CA SER A 78 1.38 19.97 12.69
C SER A 78 1.66 20.72 11.39
N ASP A 79 2.69 20.30 10.64
CA ASP A 79 3.09 20.85 9.36
C ASP A 79 2.99 19.74 8.31
N VAL A 80 2.05 19.89 7.37
CA VAL A 80 1.71 18.85 6.38
C VAL A 80 2.92 18.43 5.54
N GLN A 81 3.78 19.38 5.16
CA GLN A 81 4.96 19.07 4.34
C GLN A 81 5.94 18.18 5.08
N LYS A 82 5.99 18.27 6.41
CA LYS A 82 6.91 17.49 7.25
C LYS A 82 6.41 16.10 7.60
N ILE A 83 5.18 15.74 7.20
CA ILE A 83 4.64 14.39 7.38
C ILE A 83 5.34 13.40 6.43
N PHE A 84 5.72 13.86 5.24
CA PHE A 84 6.30 13.05 4.17
C PHE A 84 7.77 13.40 3.90
N ASP A 85 8.46 12.53 3.17
CA ASP A 85 9.72 12.89 2.51
C ASP A 85 9.41 13.81 1.33
N VAL A 86 9.69 15.10 1.51
CA VAL A 86 9.46 16.17 0.54
C VAL A 86 10.23 15.99 -0.78
N LYS A 87 11.23 15.08 -0.83
CA LYS A 87 11.93 14.75 -2.07
C LYS A 87 11.10 13.86 -3.00
N VAL A 88 10.11 13.15 -2.44
CA VAL A 88 9.28 12.18 -3.17
C VAL A 88 7.84 12.65 -3.22
N VAL A 89 7.31 13.16 -2.11
CA VAL A 89 5.91 13.54 -1.99
C VAL A 89 5.76 15.06 -2.07
N ASP A 90 5.13 15.51 -3.15
CA ASP A 90 4.75 16.92 -3.34
C ASP A 90 3.32 17.17 -2.81
N THR A 91 3.23 17.74 -1.61
CA THR A 91 1.93 18.10 -1.00
C THR A 91 1.37 19.43 -1.49
N SER A 92 2.07 20.17 -2.36
CA SER A 92 1.59 21.48 -2.85
C SER A 92 0.30 21.38 -3.67
N LYS A 93 0.03 20.20 -4.23
CA LYS A 93 -1.15 19.89 -5.04
C LYS A 93 -2.36 19.46 -4.19
N PHE A 94 -2.22 19.37 -2.87
CA PHE A 94 -3.33 19.01 -2.00
C PHE A 94 -4.42 20.08 -2.03
N LYS A 95 -5.68 19.64 -1.97
CA LYS A 95 -6.85 20.48 -2.04
C LYS A 95 -7.76 20.22 -0.84
N THR A 96 -8.38 21.28 -0.35
CA THR A 96 -9.45 21.18 0.64
C THR A 96 -10.67 20.53 0.01
N GLY A 97 -11.42 19.74 0.80
CA GLY A 97 -12.58 19.00 0.33
C GLY A 97 -12.22 17.74 -0.45
N PHE A 98 -11.02 17.18 -0.22
CA PHE A 98 -10.61 15.93 -0.85
C PHE A 98 -11.51 14.77 -0.40
N THR A 99 -11.85 13.89 -1.34
CA THR A 99 -12.64 12.68 -1.10
C THR A 99 -11.92 11.46 -1.68
N PHE A 100 -11.98 10.34 -0.95
CA PHE A 100 -11.42 9.08 -1.44
C PHE A 100 -12.37 8.46 -2.47
N ILE A 101 -11.83 8.04 -3.61
CA ILE A 101 -12.60 7.33 -4.65
C ILE A 101 -12.90 5.90 -4.19
N HIS A 102 -11.96 5.28 -3.47
CA HIS A 102 -12.06 3.92 -2.94
C HIS A 102 -12.18 3.93 -1.41
N GLU A 103 -13.40 4.07 -0.91
CA GLU A 103 -13.68 3.93 0.52
C GLU A 103 -13.88 2.46 0.90
N MET A 104 -13.18 1.99 1.93
CA MET A 104 -13.44 0.70 2.57
C MET A 104 -14.55 0.85 3.62
N LYS A 105 -15.79 0.55 3.25
CA LYS A 105 -16.97 0.74 4.13
C LYS A 105 -16.97 -0.22 5.32
N GLU A 106 -16.34 -1.38 5.18
CA GLU A 106 -16.22 -2.40 6.22
C GLU A 106 -15.24 -2.02 7.34
N LEU A 107 -14.33 -1.08 7.09
CA LEU A 107 -13.35 -0.64 8.08
C LEU A 107 -13.92 0.47 8.97
N LYS A 108 -14.44 0.08 10.14
CA LYS A 108 -15.01 1.04 11.12
C LYS A 108 -14.05 2.16 11.53
N TRP A 109 -12.74 1.90 11.55
CA TRP A 109 -11.71 2.88 11.89
C TRP A 109 -11.32 3.77 10.70
N TRP A 110 -11.67 3.39 9.47
CA TRP A 110 -11.51 4.18 8.24
C TRP A 110 -12.73 5.08 8.03
N ASP A 111 -12.92 6.00 8.96
CA ASP A 111 -14.08 6.87 9.10
C ASP A 111 -13.98 8.17 8.27
N VAL A 112 -13.45 8.11 7.04
CA VAL A 112 -13.23 9.30 6.19
C VAL A 112 -14.52 10.01 5.76
N LYS A 113 -15.65 9.31 5.83
CA LYS A 113 -16.95 9.82 5.38
C LYS A 113 -17.38 11.05 6.19
N ASN A 114 -17.84 12.08 5.48
CA ASN A 114 -18.31 13.37 6.04
C ASN A 114 -17.21 14.19 6.75
N LYS A 115 -15.93 13.88 6.55
CA LYS A 115 -14.83 14.71 7.04
C LYS A 115 -14.42 15.74 6.00
N GLU A 116 -14.05 16.93 6.45
CA GLU A 116 -13.38 17.91 5.61
C GLU A 116 -11.88 17.58 5.60
N LEU A 117 -11.40 17.07 4.46
CA LEU A 117 -10.02 16.63 4.31
C LEU A 117 -9.24 17.59 3.41
N LEU A 118 -8.01 17.88 3.81
CA LEU A 118 -6.97 18.36 2.92
C LEU A 118 -6.28 17.13 2.33
N GLY A 119 -6.23 17.01 1.00
CA GLY A 119 -5.71 15.79 0.42
C GLY A 119 -5.53 15.81 -1.08
N GLY A 120 -5.09 14.67 -1.61
CA GLY A 120 -4.85 14.49 -3.03
C GLY A 120 -4.34 13.09 -3.36
N GLN A 121 -4.28 12.80 -4.66
CA GLN A 121 -3.59 11.64 -5.19
C GLN A 121 -2.15 12.04 -5.54
N ILE A 122 -1.21 11.14 -5.26
CA ILE A 122 0.22 11.27 -5.52
C ILE A 122 0.68 10.03 -6.28
N GLU A 123 1.45 10.25 -7.33
CA GLU A 123 2.22 9.20 -8.00
C GLU A 123 3.55 9.03 -7.28
N LEU A 124 3.92 7.79 -6.99
CA LEU A 124 5.15 7.43 -6.30
C LEU A 124 6.13 6.74 -7.27
N PRO A 125 7.42 6.67 -6.92
CA PRO A 125 8.35 5.80 -7.63
C PRO A 125 7.87 4.34 -7.64
N ASN A 126 8.37 3.55 -8.60
CA ASN A 126 8.07 2.12 -8.76
C ASN A 126 6.58 1.81 -8.90
N VAL A 127 5.88 2.54 -9.78
CA VAL A 127 4.46 2.33 -10.12
C VAL A 127 3.48 2.34 -8.93
N GLY A 128 3.90 2.87 -7.79
CA GLY A 128 3.03 3.08 -6.64
C GLY A 128 2.17 4.34 -6.76
N PHE A 129 0.98 4.29 -6.18
CA PHE A 129 0.12 5.47 -6.04
C PHE A 129 -0.37 5.60 -4.61
N MET A 130 -0.66 6.85 -4.23
CA MET A 130 -1.12 7.13 -2.89
C MET A 130 -2.26 8.16 -2.90
N ASN A 131 -3.38 7.81 -2.30
CA ASN A 131 -4.45 8.75 -1.96
C ASN A 131 -4.27 9.17 -0.50
N VAL A 132 -4.17 10.47 -0.26
CA VAL A 132 -3.94 11.04 1.07
C VAL A 132 -5.08 11.95 1.45
N GLY A 133 -5.60 11.78 2.66
CA GLY A 133 -6.53 12.70 3.30
C GLY A 133 -6.03 13.07 4.69
N ILE A 134 -6.06 14.36 5.02
CA ILE A 134 -5.60 14.89 6.29
C ILE A 134 -6.74 15.67 6.93
N GLU A 135 -7.15 15.22 8.10
CA GLU A 135 -8.09 15.92 8.97
C GLU A 135 -7.28 16.73 9.99
N LYS A 136 -7.59 18.02 10.09
CA LYS A 136 -7.07 18.88 11.16
C LYS A 136 -7.98 18.77 12.38
N ASN A 137 -7.38 18.49 13.54
CA ASN A 137 -8.06 18.58 14.83
C ASN A 137 -7.23 19.43 15.81
N ASP A 138 -7.78 19.65 17.01
CA ASP A 138 -7.13 20.47 18.04
C ASP A 138 -5.78 19.89 18.50
N ASP A 139 -5.62 18.56 18.40
CA ASP A 139 -4.42 17.86 18.82
C ASP A 139 -3.42 17.55 17.68
N GLY A 140 -3.59 18.18 16.51
CA GLY A 140 -2.74 17.99 15.34
C GLY A 140 -3.48 17.42 14.12
N TYR A 141 -2.86 16.43 13.47
CA TYR A 141 -3.37 15.86 12.23
C TYR A 141 -3.69 14.37 12.38
N ILE A 142 -4.87 13.98 11.91
CA ILE A 142 -5.19 12.59 11.59
C ILE A 142 -4.99 12.42 10.10
N VAL A 143 -4.13 11.47 9.74
CA VAL A 143 -3.73 11.20 8.37
C VAL A 143 -4.31 9.85 7.95
N TYR A 144 -4.93 9.84 6.78
CA TYR A 144 -5.51 8.68 6.11
C TYR A 144 -4.75 8.49 4.80
N ILE A 145 -4.19 7.30 4.61
CA ILE A 145 -3.44 6.97 3.41
C ILE A 145 -3.93 5.64 2.85
N MET A 146 -4.33 5.64 1.58
CA MET A 146 -4.44 4.42 0.79
C MET A 146 -3.26 4.43 -0.17
N TRP A 147 -2.39 3.44 -0.06
CA TRP A 147 -1.31 3.15 -0.99
C TRP A 147 -1.66 1.90 -1.80
N HIS A 148 -1.26 1.84 -3.07
CA HIS A 148 -1.35 0.62 -3.86
C HIS A 148 -0.30 0.59 -4.97
N GLU A 149 0.06 -0.62 -5.39
CA GLU A 149 0.83 -0.89 -6.60
C GLU A 149 -0.09 -0.88 -7.83
N VAL A 150 0.50 -0.72 -9.02
CA VAL A 150 -0.16 -0.75 -10.34
C VAL A 150 0.73 -1.44 -11.37
#